data_AF-A0A5C9ED42-F1
#
_entry.id   AF-A0A5C9ED42-F1
#
_cell.length_a   1.000
_cell.length_b   1.000
_cell.length_c   1.000
_cell.angle_alpha   90.00
_cell.angle_beta   90.00
_cell.angle_gamma   90.00
#
_symmetry.space_group_name_H-M   'P 1'
#
loop_
_entity.id
_entity.type
_entity.pdbx_description
1 polymer ?
#
loop_
_entity_poly.entity_id
_entity_poly.type
_entity_poly.pdbx_seq_one_letter_code
_entity_poly.pdbx_strand_id
1 'polypeptide(L)'
;MANFTFLKTIFKALGNERRLKILESIDRGISNPGEIARSMKVSRSTIEKHIRVLRKAKIIEKAPGLSSKGNLRIYYTMDGNIKRLLHKALDIIKND
;
A
#
# COMPACT_ATOMS: atom_id res chain seq x y z
N MET A 1 -3.72 27.44 4.27
CA MET A 1 -4.88 26.97 3.47
C MET A 1 -4.73 25.47 3.25
N ALA A 2 -5.73 24.64 3.58
CA ALA A 2 -5.62 23.19 3.41
C ALA A 2 -5.57 22.85 1.91
N ASN A 3 -4.58 22.05 1.48
CA ASN A 3 -4.47 21.59 0.10
C ASN A 3 -5.42 20.41 -0.15
N PHE A 4 -6.68 20.71 -0.40
CA PHE A 4 -7.71 19.70 -0.67
C PHE A 4 -7.47 18.91 -1.97
N THR A 5 -6.67 19.43 -2.91
CA THR A 5 -6.31 18.73 -4.15
C THR A 5 -5.45 17.50 -3.88
N PHE A 6 -4.46 17.63 -2.99
CA PHE A 6 -3.65 16.50 -2.59
C PHE A 6 -4.45 15.49 -1.76
N LEU A 7 -5.27 15.98 -0.82
CA LEU A 7 -6.15 15.13 -0.02
C LEU A 7 -7.13 14.32 -0.87
N LYS A 8 -7.76 14.94 -1.89
CA LYS A 8 -8.60 14.26 -2.88
C LYS A 8 -7.85 13.15 -3.61
N THR A 9 -6.57 13.35 -3.91
CA THR A 9 -5.73 12.34 -4.59
C THR A 9 -5.46 11.14 -3.69
N ILE A 10 -5.17 11.38 -2.41
CA ILE A 10 -5.03 10.32 -1.40
C ILE A 10 -6.34 9.54 -1.28
N PHE A 11 -7.48 10.20 -1.06
CA PHE A 11 -8.75 9.50 -0.90
C PHE A 11 -9.17 8.74 -2.16
N LYS A 12 -8.97 9.30 -3.36
CA LYS A 12 -9.17 8.55 -4.61
C LYS A 12 -8.28 7.33 -4.73
N ALA A 13 -7.06 7.37 -4.18
CA ALA A 13 -6.16 6.24 -4.14
C ALA A 13 -6.55 5.19 -3.08
N LEU A 14 -7.08 5.61 -1.94
CA LEU A 14 -7.54 4.71 -0.87
C LEU A 14 -8.90 4.07 -1.16
N GLY A 15 -9.79 4.74 -1.90
CA GLY A 15 -11.15 4.26 -2.23
C GLY A 15 -11.23 3.10 -3.23
N ASN A 16 -10.38 2.07 -3.07
CA ASN A 16 -10.46 0.84 -3.83
C ASN A 16 -9.99 -0.34 -2.96
N GLU A 17 -10.84 -1.35 -2.87
CA GLU A 17 -10.64 -2.51 -2.00
C GLU A 17 -9.29 -3.22 -2.22
N ARG A 18 -8.88 -3.46 -3.48
CA ARG A 18 -7.60 -4.13 -3.77
C ARG A 18 -6.41 -3.31 -3.28
N ARG A 19 -6.45 -1.98 -3.42
CA ARG A 19 -5.39 -1.11 -2.89
C ARG A 19 -5.35 -1.14 -1.37
N LEU A 20 -6.49 -1.17 -0.70
CA LEU A 20 -6.55 -1.32 0.76
C LEU A 20 -5.95 -2.65 1.22
N LYS A 21 -6.27 -3.77 0.53
CA LYS A 21 -5.66 -5.09 0.82
C LYS A 21 -4.14 -5.13 0.57
N ILE A 22 -3.64 -4.41 -0.43
CA ILE A 22 -2.20 -4.24 -0.66
C ILE A 22 -1.56 -3.48 0.51
N LEU A 23 -2.18 -2.39 0.97
CA LEU A 23 -1.69 -1.60 2.11
C LEU A 23 -1.70 -2.42 3.41
N GLU A 24 -2.74 -3.21 3.65
CA GLU A 24 -2.80 -4.17 4.76
C GLU A 24 -1.66 -5.22 4.68
N SER A 25 -1.38 -5.74 3.48
CA SER A 25 -0.27 -6.70 3.27
C SER A 25 1.08 -6.06 3.62
N ILE A 26 1.31 -4.82 3.16
CA ILE A 26 2.52 -4.05 3.47
C ILE A 26 2.64 -3.80 4.97
N ASP A 27 1.53 -3.45 5.64
CA ASP A 27 1.51 -3.21 7.08
C ASP A 27 1.86 -4.46 7.89
N ARG A 28 1.49 -5.65 7.38
CA ARG A 28 1.87 -6.96 7.91
C ARG A 28 3.28 -7.44 7.51
N GLY A 29 4.03 -6.64 6.75
CA GLY A 29 5.39 -6.96 6.31
C GLY A 29 5.50 -7.70 4.97
N ILE A 30 4.38 -8.07 4.33
CA ILE A 30 4.37 -8.66 2.98
C ILE A 30 4.39 -7.53 1.96
N SER A 31 5.60 -7.04 1.64
CA SER A 31 5.76 -5.82 0.87
C SER A 31 6.45 -5.99 -0.49
N ASN A 32 6.81 -7.22 -0.88
CA ASN A 32 7.28 -7.51 -2.23
C ASN A 32 6.10 -7.72 -3.21
N PRO A 33 6.10 -7.12 -4.41
CA PRO A 33 5.00 -7.27 -5.37
C PRO A 33 4.67 -8.72 -5.74
N GLY A 34 5.68 -9.58 -5.82
CA GLY A 34 5.47 -11.00 -6.14
C GLY A 34 4.83 -11.77 -4.98
N GLU A 35 5.16 -11.43 -3.74
CA GLU A 35 4.56 -12.04 -2.55
C GLU A 35 3.11 -11.58 -2.37
N ILE A 36 2.86 -10.29 -2.54
CA ILE A 36 1.50 -9.72 -2.53
C ILE A 36 0.63 -10.35 -3.63
N ALA A 37 1.17 -10.53 -4.83
CA ALA A 37 0.43 -11.16 -5.93
C ALA A 37 0.02 -12.61 -5.59
N ARG A 38 0.93 -13.37 -4.96
CA ARG A 38 0.65 -14.73 -4.50
C ARG A 38 -0.40 -14.75 -3.39
N SER A 39 -0.30 -13.90 -2.38
CA SER A 39 -1.27 -13.86 -1.27
C SER A 39 -2.67 -13.49 -1.74
N MET A 40 -2.77 -12.61 -2.74
CA MET A 40 -4.04 -12.14 -3.30
C MET A 40 -4.56 -12.98 -4.49
N LYS A 41 -3.83 -14.03 -4.89
CA LYS A 41 -4.17 -14.89 -6.06
C LYS A 41 -4.44 -14.10 -7.35
N VAL A 42 -3.62 -13.08 -7.62
CA VAL A 42 -3.70 -12.26 -8.84
C VAL A 42 -2.35 -12.19 -9.55
N SER A 43 -2.34 -11.70 -10.79
CA SER A 43 -1.09 -11.49 -11.51
C SER A 43 -0.23 -10.40 -10.86
N ARG A 44 1.09 -10.56 -10.98
CA ARG A 44 2.06 -9.53 -10.56
C ARG A 44 1.81 -8.19 -11.26
N SER A 45 1.46 -8.21 -12.54
CA SER A 45 1.15 -7.00 -13.32
C SER A 45 -0.03 -6.21 -12.74
N THR A 46 -1.06 -6.92 -12.23
CA THR A 46 -2.20 -6.31 -11.54
C THR A 46 -1.74 -5.59 -10.27
N ILE A 47 -0.90 -6.23 -9.46
CA ILE A 47 -0.35 -5.60 -8.25
C ILE A 47 0.51 -4.39 -8.59
N GLU A 48 1.38 -4.48 -9.59
CA GLU A 48 2.23 -3.37 -10.00
C GLU A 48 1.43 -2.17 -10.52
N LYS A 49 0.29 -2.40 -11.19
CA LYS A 49 -0.66 -1.34 -11.58
C LYS A 49 -1.19 -0.60 -10.35
N HIS A 50 -1.62 -1.33 -9.32
CA HIS A 50 -2.13 -0.71 -8.08
C HIS A 50 -1.04 0.02 -7.29
N ILE A 51 0.14 -0.60 -7.15
CA ILE A 51 1.32 0.01 -6.51
C ILE A 51 1.71 1.32 -7.21
N ARG A 52 1.67 1.37 -8.55
CA ARG A 52 1.96 2.60 -9.30
C ARG A 52 1.01 3.74 -8.90
N VAL A 53 -0.27 3.44 -8.71
CA VAL A 53 -1.24 4.46 -8.27
C VAL A 53 -0.97 4.91 -6.84
N LEU A 54 -0.72 3.97 -5.92
CA LEU A 54 -0.40 4.28 -4.52
C LEU A 54 0.89 5.11 -4.39
N ARG A 55 1.93 4.79 -5.17
CA ARG A 55 3.17 5.59 -5.24
C ARG A 55 2.93 6.99 -5.78
N LYS A 56 2.17 7.13 -6.87
CA LYS A 56 1.85 8.45 -7.44
C LYS A 56 1.09 9.33 -6.45
N ALA A 57 0.31 8.72 -5.56
CA ALA A 57 -0.38 9.40 -4.47
C ALA A 57 0.50 9.63 -3.22
N LYS A 58 1.80 9.28 -3.26
CA LYS A 58 2.74 9.34 -2.13
C LYS A 58 2.30 8.56 -0.88
N ILE A 59 1.55 7.48 -1.07
CA ILE A 59 1.08 6.61 0.02
C ILE A 59 2.13 5.56 0.40
N ILE A 60 2.87 5.07 -0.61
CA ILE A 60 3.93 4.08 -0.43
C ILE A 60 5.19 4.53 -1.16
N GLU A 61 6.34 4.10 -0.65
CA GLU A 61 7.64 4.31 -1.28
C GLU A 61 8.39 3.00 -1.50
N LYS A 62 9.33 3.02 -2.44
CA LYS A 62 10.22 1.86 -2.68
C LYS A 62 11.23 1.78 -1.54
N ALA A 63 11.41 0.58 -1.01
CA ALA A 63 12.51 0.25 -0.12
C ALA A 63 13.34 -0.88 -0.78
N PRO A 64 14.65 -0.68 -1.01
CA PRO A 64 15.51 -1.79 -1.39
C PRO A 64 15.63 -2.77 -0.23
N GLY A 65 15.74 -4.05 -0.53
CA GLY A 65 15.97 -5.09 0.46
C GLY A 65 16.56 -6.34 -0.17
N LEU A 66 16.94 -7.30 0.67
CA LEU A 66 17.48 -8.58 0.23
C LEU A 66 16.42 -9.67 0.43
N SER A 67 16.32 -10.58 -0.54
CA SER A 67 15.60 -11.84 -0.34
C SER A 67 16.33 -12.76 0.64
N SER A 68 15.67 -13.82 1.10
CA SER A 68 16.31 -14.87 1.90
C SER A 68 17.52 -15.54 1.24
N LYS A 69 17.64 -15.43 -0.09
CA LYS A 69 18.78 -15.93 -0.88
C LYS A 69 19.83 -14.84 -1.19
N GLY A 70 19.78 -13.69 -0.52
CA GLY A 70 20.73 -12.58 -0.73
C GLY A 70 20.50 -11.75 -2.00
N ASN A 71 19.57 -12.12 -2.88
CA ASN A 71 19.29 -11.35 -4.09
C ASN A 71 18.56 -10.04 -3.77
N LEU A 72 18.98 -8.95 -4.43
CA LEU A 72 18.35 -7.64 -4.30
C LEU A 72 16.91 -7.66 -4.82
N ARG A 73 15.98 -7.11 -4.04
CA ARG A 73 14.55 -7.04 -4.36
C ARG A 73 13.98 -5.68 -4.00
N ILE A 74 12.89 -5.34 -4.68
CA ILE A 74 12.09 -4.16 -4.38
C ILE A 74 11.00 -4.56 -3.40
N TYR A 75 10.95 -3.83 -2.29
CA TYR A 75 9.89 -3.84 -1.29
C TYR A 75 9.21 -2.47 -1.26
N TYR A 76 8.14 -2.38 -0.48
CA TYR A 76 7.37 -1.16 -0.31
C TYR A 76 7.14 -0.86 1.16
N THR A 77 7.32 0.40 1.54
CA THR A 77 6.95 0.90 2.86
C THR A 77 5.79 1.87 2.71
N MET A 78 4.94 1.95 3.74
CA MET A 78 3.83 2.89 3.79
C MET A 78 4.26 4.16 4.53
N ASP A 79 3.80 5.31 4.07
CA ASP A 79 3.93 6.55 4.83
C ASP A 79 3.27 6.42 6.21
N GLY A 80 3.95 6.90 7.25
CA GLY A 80 3.51 6.74 8.63
C GLY A 80 2.20 7.48 8.96
N ASN A 81 1.94 8.63 8.32
CA ASN A 81 0.68 9.35 8.51
C ASN A 81 -0.47 8.62 7.81
N ILE A 82 -0.23 8.03 6.63
CA ILE A 82 -1.23 7.22 5.94
C ILE A 82 -1.53 5.93 6.71
N LYS A 83 -0.50 5.28 7.27
CA LYS A 83 -0.68 4.11 8.17
C LYS A 83 -1.58 4.46 9.34
N ARG A 84 -1.30 5.57 10.04
CA ARG A 84 -2.12 6.05 11.16
C ARG A 84 -3.57 6.37 10.74
N LEU A 85 -3.75 6.99 9.57
CA LEU A 85 -5.08 7.27 9.01
C LEU A 85 -5.87 5.96 8.75
N LEU A 86 -5.23 4.95 8.14
CA LEU A 86 -5.86 3.65 7.88
C LEU A 86 -6.26 2.94 9.16
N HIS A 87 -5.40 2.91 10.18
CA HIS A 87 -5.73 2.31 11.47
C HIS A 87 -6.92 3.02 12.13
N LYS A 88 -6.94 4.36 12.10
CA LYS A 88 -8.10 5.13 12.62
C LYS A 88 -9.39 4.85 11.84
N ALA A 89 -9.32 4.72 10.52
CA ALA A 89 -10.49 4.36 9.72
C ALA A 89 -11.01 2.96 10.06
N LEU A 90 -10.12 1.99 10.32
CA LEU A 90 -10.49 0.64 10.74
C LEU A 90 -11.08 0.63 12.17
N ASP A 91 -10.58 1.47 13.07
CA ASP A 91 -11.13 1.60 14.43
C ASP A 91 -12.58 2.10 14.40
N ILE A 92 -12.94 2.97 13.45
CA ILE A 92 -14.34 3.43 13.29
C ILE A 92 -15.25 2.23 12.96
N ILE A 93 -14.85 1.40 12.00
CA ILE A 93 -15.63 0.24 11.55
C ILE A 93 -15.78 -0.82 12.65
N LYS A 94 -14.80 -0.98 13.53
CA LYS A 94 -14.86 -1.96 14.63
C LYS A 94 -15.85 -1.58 15.74
N ASN A 95 -16.29 -0.34 15.77
CA ASN A 95 -17.24 0.18 16.76
C ASN A 95 -18.68 0.26 16.20
N ASP A 96 -18.90 -0.18 14.95
CA ASP A 96 -20.21 -0.41 14.32
C ASP A 96 -20.51 -1.92 14.26
#